data_AF-A0A7M3ZGA3-F1
#
_entry.id   AF-A0A7M3ZGA3-F1
#
_cell.length_a   1.000
_cell.length_b   1.000
_cell.length_c   1.000
_cell.angle_alpha   90.00
_cell.angle_beta   90.00
_cell.angle_gamma   90.00
#
_symmetry.space_group_name_H-M   'P 1'
#
loop_
_entity.id
_entity.type
_entity.pdbx_description
1 polymer ?
#
loop_
_entity_poly.entity_id
_entity_poly.type
_entity_poly.pdbx_seq_one_letter_code
_entity_poly.pdbx_strand_id
1 'polypeptide(L)'
;MQVVNRKGEREDVRFDAILDKLRRLAEGLDPNWIDPANLTKLTIEGLYDGVTTRELDQLAAETAASLVSQHPDYSKLAARICVDDLHRSTKDVFSDVITDLREYIDPESKKHAPLISEEVYDIIMANAEVLNNHIDYTRDFNYDYFGFKTLERSYLLRLDGEVAERPQHMLMRVAVGIHHGDIEKALRTYDLMSNGYFTHATPTLFNSGTPMPQMSSCFLLTMQDDSLHGIYDTLKQCALISKSAGGIGLSIHHIRAKGSYIKGTNGTSNGIVPMLRVFNDTARYVDQGGGKRKGSIAIYLEPWHPDLIEFLDLRKNHGKEEMRARDLFYALWTPDLFMERVQDNA
;
A
#
# COMPACT_ATOMS: atom_id res chain seq x y z
N MET A 1 -33.79 -16.14 15.32
CA MET A 1 -32.56 -16.08 14.50
C MET A 1 -31.40 -16.08 15.46
N GLN A 2 -30.45 -16.98 15.27
CA GLN A 2 -29.30 -17.16 16.15
C GLN A 2 -28.02 -16.72 15.46
N VAL A 3 -27.13 -16.09 16.22
CA VAL A 3 -25.77 -15.73 15.81
C VAL A 3 -24.76 -16.67 16.45
N VAL A 4 -23.64 -16.91 15.76
CA VAL A 4 -22.52 -17.66 16.32
C VAL A 4 -21.53 -16.66 16.93
N ASN A 5 -21.35 -16.74 18.24
CA ASN A 5 -20.37 -15.91 18.95
C ASN A 5 -18.94 -16.36 18.60
N ARG A 6 -17.94 -15.57 19.00
CA ARG A 6 -16.53 -15.86 18.68
C ARG A 6 -15.98 -17.14 19.33
N LYS A 7 -16.70 -17.70 20.31
CA LYS A 7 -16.38 -19.00 20.94
C LYS A 7 -17.05 -20.18 20.23
N GLY A 8 -17.83 -19.92 19.18
CA GLY A 8 -18.57 -20.94 18.43
C GLY A 8 -19.94 -21.30 19.02
N GLU A 9 -20.39 -20.58 20.05
CA GLU A 9 -21.68 -20.83 20.71
C GLU A 9 -22.79 -20.05 20.01
N ARG A 10 -24.00 -20.62 19.99
CA ARG A 10 -25.17 -19.97 19.40
C ARG A 10 -25.89 -19.11 20.43
N GLU A 11 -26.15 -17.86 20.08
CA GLU A 11 -26.88 -16.90 20.91
C GLU A 11 -28.04 -16.29 20.10
N ASP A 12 -29.15 -15.95 20.77
CA ASP A 12 -30.25 -15.27 20.10
C ASP A 12 -29.86 -13.83 19.72
N VAL A 13 -30.26 -13.37 18.52
CA VAL A 13 -30.07 -11.97 18.11
C VAL A 13 -30.83 -11.06 19.06
N ARG A 14 -30.12 -10.19 19.77
CA ARG A 14 -30.71 -9.18 20.65
C ARG A 14 -30.58 -7.80 20.02
N PHE A 15 -31.72 -7.23 19.61
CA PHE A 15 -31.79 -5.88 19.04
C PHE A 15 -31.12 -4.85 19.96
N ASP A 16 -31.45 -4.88 21.25
CA ASP A 16 -30.94 -3.93 22.24
C ASP A 16 -29.41 -3.97 22.37
N ALA A 17 -28.81 -5.17 22.29
CA ALA A 17 -27.36 -5.31 22.39
C ALA A 17 -26.63 -4.68 21.20
N ILE A 18 -27.18 -4.81 19.98
CA ILE A 18 -26.62 -4.19 18.78
C ILE A 18 -26.83 -2.67 18.86
N LEU A 19 -28.03 -2.23 19.26
CA LEU A 19 -28.35 -0.81 19.40
C LEU A 19 -27.45 -0.11 20.41
N ASP A 20 -27.26 -0.68 21.60
CA ASP A 20 -26.43 -0.09 22.65
C ASP A 20 -24.97 0.02 22.22
N LYS A 21 -24.46 -0.99 21.50
CA LYS A 21 -23.13 -0.92 20.88
C LYS A 21 -23.04 0.23 19.88
N LEU A 22 -23.98 0.34 18.94
CA LEU A 22 -23.97 1.38 17.92
C LEU A 22 -24.14 2.79 18.52
N ARG A 23 -24.94 2.93 19.57
CA ARG A 23 -25.09 4.19 20.33
C ARG A 23 -23.76 4.62 20.95
N ARG A 24 -23.05 3.70 21.60
CA ARG A 24 -21.72 3.98 22.18
C ARG A 24 -20.73 4.40 21.09
N LEU A 25 -20.71 3.73 19.94
CA LEU A 25 -19.81 4.07 18.84
C LEU A 25 -20.22 5.37 18.12
N ALA A 26 -21.48 5.78 18.19
CA ALA A 26 -21.99 7.02 17.64
C ALA A 26 -21.76 8.26 18.53
N GLU A 27 -21.20 8.07 19.74
CA GLU A 27 -20.95 9.19 20.67
C GLU A 27 -20.05 10.27 20.04
N GLY A 28 -20.47 11.52 20.14
CA GLY A 28 -19.78 12.68 19.55
C GLY A 28 -19.98 12.88 18.04
N LEU A 29 -20.83 12.07 17.38
CA LEU A 29 -21.29 12.32 16.00
C LEU A 29 -22.58 13.16 16.00
N ASP A 30 -22.95 13.75 14.85
CA ASP A 30 -24.16 14.59 14.77
C ASP A 30 -25.46 13.82 15.12
N PRO A 31 -26.11 14.11 16.26
CA PRO A 31 -27.25 13.35 16.74
C PRO A 31 -28.54 13.61 15.93
N ASN A 32 -28.58 14.65 15.08
CA ASN A 32 -29.75 14.94 14.24
C ASN A 32 -29.79 14.06 13.00
N TRP A 33 -28.64 13.54 12.56
CA TRP A 33 -28.50 12.78 11.32
C TRP A 33 -28.15 11.32 11.54
N ILE A 34 -27.37 11.02 12.59
CA ILE A 34 -26.94 9.68 12.91
C ILE A 34 -28.00 9.00 13.76
N ASP A 35 -28.66 7.99 13.18
CA ASP A 35 -29.70 7.20 13.84
C ASP A 35 -29.23 5.74 14.01
N PRO A 36 -28.63 5.41 15.16
CA PRO A 36 -28.24 4.03 15.49
C PRO A 36 -29.40 3.04 15.45
N ALA A 37 -30.62 3.45 15.78
CA ALA A 37 -31.78 2.56 15.81
C ALA A 37 -32.23 2.17 14.41
N ASN A 38 -32.26 3.13 13.49
CA ASN A 38 -32.51 2.84 12.08
C ASN A 38 -31.40 1.96 11.49
N LEU A 39 -30.14 2.24 11.82
CA LEU A 39 -29.01 1.39 11.38
C LEU A 39 -29.12 -0.04 11.92
N THR A 40 -29.49 -0.24 13.19
CA THR A 40 -29.73 -1.57 13.77
C THR A 40 -30.83 -2.32 13.00
N LYS A 41 -31.94 -1.63 12.70
CA LYS A 41 -33.05 -2.21 11.95
C LYS A 41 -32.60 -2.68 10.56
N LEU A 42 -31.93 -1.82 9.79
CA LEU A 42 -31.43 -2.15 8.45
C LEU A 42 -30.42 -3.30 8.49
N THR A 43 -29.56 -3.34 9.51
CA THR A 43 -28.60 -4.43 9.70
C THR A 43 -29.32 -5.76 9.91
N ILE A 44 -30.34 -5.79 10.78
CA ILE A 44 -31.09 -7.02 11.11
C ILE A 44 -31.90 -7.54 9.91
N GLU A 45 -32.46 -6.65 9.09
CA GLU A 45 -33.17 -7.03 7.86
C GLU A 45 -32.26 -7.79 6.87
N GLY A 46 -30.95 -7.57 6.92
CA GLY A 46 -29.96 -8.28 6.11
C GLY A 46 -29.39 -9.57 6.71
N LEU A 47 -29.79 -9.97 7.93
CA LEU A 47 -29.23 -11.14 8.62
C LEU A 47 -29.88 -12.45 8.20
N TYR A 48 -29.10 -13.53 8.30
CA TYR A 48 -29.55 -14.93 8.16
C TYR A 48 -29.20 -15.75 9.41
N ASP A 49 -29.87 -16.89 9.59
CA ASP A 49 -29.64 -17.76 10.74
C ASP A 49 -28.25 -18.42 10.69
N GLY A 50 -27.52 -18.37 11.81
CA GLY A 50 -26.17 -18.92 11.91
C GLY A 50 -25.05 -17.96 11.49
N VAL A 51 -25.36 -16.70 11.19
CA VAL A 51 -24.36 -15.65 10.91
C VAL A 51 -23.43 -15.44 12.11
N THR A 52 -22.15 -15.25 11.87
CA THR A 52 -21.17 -15.00 12.93
C THR A 52 -21.26 -13.56 13.45
N THR A 53 -20.84 -13.35 14.69
CA THR A 53 -20.71 -12.00 15.26
C THR A 53 -19.75 -11.08 14.48
N ARG A 54 -18.77 -11.65 13.77
CA ARG A 54 -17.86 -10.88 12.89
C ARG A 54 -18.56 -10.44 11.61
N GLU A 55 -19.31 -11.34 10.97
CA GLU A 55 -20.12 -11.01 9.79
C GLU A 55 -21.22 -9.99 10.11
N LEU A 56 -21.83 -10.08 11.30
CA LEU A 56 -22.77 -9.09 11.82
C LEU A 56 -22.16 -7.68 11.86
N ASP A 57 -20.96 -7.55 12.43
CA ASP A 57 -20.29 -6.25 12.55
C ASP A 57 -19.81 -5.71 11.21
N GLN A 58 -19.37 -6.59 10.31
CA GLN A 58 -19.06 -6.22 8.94
C GLN A 58 -20.30 -5.69 8.20
N LEU A 59 -21.42 -6.39 8.31
CA LEU A 59 -22.68 -5.97 7.71
C LEU A 59 -23.14 -4.61 8.28
N ALA A 60 -23.02 -4.41 9.60
CA ALA A 60 -23.35 -3.13 10.22
C ALA A 60 -22.47 -1.99 9.71
N ALA A 61 -21.17 -2.23 9.55
CA ALA A 61 -20.23 -1.25 9.02
C ALA A 61 -20.49 -0.93 7.54
N GLU A 62 -20.77 -1.93 6.71
CA GLU A 62 -21.11 -1.75 5.28
C GLU A 62 -22.46 -1.01 5.12
N THR A 63 -23.44 -1.34 5.96
CA THR A 63 -24.73 -0.65 5.99
C THR A 63 -24.54 0.82 6.39
N ALA A 64 -23.76 1.09 7.43
CA ALA A 64 -23.42 2.46 7.82
C ALA A 64 -22.68 3.19 6.69
N ALA A 65 -21.73 2.55 6.02
CA ALA A 65 -21.00 3.13 4.89
C ALA A 65 -21.93 3.49 3.70
N SER A 66 -23.00 2.72 3.47
CA SER A 66 -24.00 3.05 2.44
C SER A 66 -24.78 4.35 2.73
N LEU A 67 -24.91 4.70 4.02
CA LEU A 67 -25.60 5.90 4.50
C LEU A 67 -24.71 7.15 4.52
N VAL A 68 -23.45 7.05 4.09
CA VAL A 68 -22.54 8.21 3.92
C VAL A 68 -23.12 9.27 2.98
N SER A 69 -23.94 8.84 2.02
CA SER A 69 -24.66 9.73 1.11
C SER A 69 -25.69 10.62 1.82
N GLN A 70 -26.15 10.24 3.02
CA GLN A 70 -27.07 11.02 3.84
C GLN A 70 -26.32 12.00 4.75
N HIS A 71 -25.26 11.53 5.43
CA HIS A 71 -24.43 12.37 6.26
C HIS A 71 -23.00 11.79 6.39
N PRO A 72 -21.93 12.60 6.30
CA PRO A 72 -20.55 12.11 6.32
C PRO A 72 -20.15 11.39 7.62
N ASP A 73 -20.76 11.70 8.77
CA ASP A 73 -20.45 11.03 10.03
C ASP A 73 -20.84 9.53 10.04
N TYR A 74 -21.69 9.07 9.12
CA TYR A 74 -21.90 7.63 8.92
C TYR A 74 -20.61 6.92 8.49
N SER A 75 -19.69 7.62 7.80
CA SER A 75 -18.37 7.06 7.43
C SER A 75 -17.52 6.84 8.67
N LYS A 76 -17.55 7.78 9.62
CA LYS A 76 -16.87 7.63 10.91
C LYS A 76 -17.50 6.51 11.72
N LEU A 77 -18.83 6.46 11.82
CA LEU A 77 -19.52 5.37 12.53
C LEU A 77 -19.17 4.00 11.95
N ALA A 78 -19.19 3.85 10.62
CA ALA A 78 -18.79 2.64 9.92
C ALA A 78 -17.34 2.24 10.26
N ALA A 79 -16.40 3.19 10.26
CA ALA A 79 -15.02 2.96 10.65
C ALA A 79 -14.92 2.50 12.11
N ARG A 80 -15.61 3.17 13.03
CA ARG A 80 -15.61 2.84 14.46
C ARG A 80 -16.14 1.43 14.73
N ILE A 81 -17.13 0.96 13.96
CA ILE A 81 -17.60 -0.43 14.03
C ILE A 81 -16.49 -1.40 13.61
N CYS A 82 -15.78 -1.14 12.50
CA CYS A 82 -14.67 -1.97 12.08
C CYS A 82 -13.49 -1.96 13.06
N VAL A 83 -13.17 -0.80 13.65
CA VAL A 83 -12.11 -0.65 14.65
C VAL A 83 -12.46 -1.42 15.93
N ASP A 84 -13.70 -1.32 16.41
CA ASP A 84 -14.17 -2.10 17.57
C ASP A 84 -14.09 -3.61 17.30
N ASP A 85 -14.41 -4.06 16.08
CA ASP A 85 -14.23 -5.46 15.68
C ASP A 85 -12.76 -5.89 15.70
N LEU A 86 -11.87 -5.08 15.11
CA LEU A 86 -10.43 -5.28 15.05
C LEU A 86 -9.81 -5.33 16.45
N HIS A 87 -10.18 -4.42 17.34
CA HIS A 87 -9.64 -4.37 18.71
C HIS A 87 -9.96 -5.64 19.49
N ARG A 88 -11.12 -6.26 19.25
CA ARG A 88 -11.45 -7.53 19.89
C ARG A 88 -10.75 -8.74 19.26
N SER A 89 -10.27 -8.64 18.01
CA SER A 89 -9.58 -9.73 17.31
C SER A 89 -8.05 -9.63 17.36
N THR A 90 -7.51 -8.55 17.92
CA THR A 90 -6.07 -8.29 18.03
C THR A 90 -5.65 -8.16 19.49
N LYS A 91 -4.40 -8.50 19.79
CA LYS A 91 -3.80 -8.22 21.10
C LYS A 91 -3.75 -6.70 21.33
N ASP A 92 -3.86 -6.30 22.58
CA ASP A 92 -3.84 -4.90 23.01
C ASP A 92 -2.43 -4.39 23.32
N VAL A 93 -1.51 -5.22 23.79
CA VAL A 93 -0.14 -4.84 24.08
C VAL A 93 0.72 -4.83 22.81
N PHE A 94 1.36 -3.70 22.50
CA PHE A 94 2.15 -3.53 21.28
C PHE A 94 3.38 -4.46 21.23
N SER A 95 4.14 -4.55 22.32
CA SER A 95 5.31 -5.45 22.40
C SER A 95 4.96 -6.92 22.16
N ASP A 96 3.76 -7.35 22.55
CA ASP A 96 3.31 -8.74 22.37
C ASP A 96 3.02 -9.02 20.88
N VAL A 97 2.37 -8.07 20.19
CA VAL A 97 2.16 -8.16 18.73
C VAL A 97 3.49 -8.19 17.99
N ILE A 98 4.43 -7.33 18.39
CA ILE A 98 5.78 -7.29 17.79
C ILE A 98 6.54 -8.61 18.02
N THR A 99 6.37 -9.23 19.19
CA THR A 99 6.91 -10.56 19.47
C THR A 99 6.31 -11.62 18.56
N ASP A 100 4.98 -11.68 18.42
CA ASP A 100 4.32 -12.63 17.51
C ASP A 100 4.81 -12.46 16.06
N LEU A 101 4.98 -11.21 15.60
CA LEU A 101 5.47 -10.90 14.26
C LEU A 101 6.96 -11.28 14.07
N ARG A 102 7.78 -11.17 15.12
CA ARG A 102 9.20 -11.54 15.10
C ARG A 102 9.39 -13.06 15.18
N GLU A 103 8.52 -13.75 15.90
CA GLU A 103 8.57 -15.20 16.09
C GLU A 103 7.79 -15.97 15.03
N TYR A 104 7.22 -15.29 14.04
CA TYR A 104 6.43 -15.91 12.99
C TYR A 104 7.16 -17.09 12.32
N ILE A 105 6.46 -18.22 12.27
CA ILE A 105 6.89 -19.44 11.57
C ILE A 105 5.91 -19.66 10.44
N ASP A 106 6.43 -19.70 9.22
CA ASP A 106 5.62 -19.96 8.04
C ASP A 106 4.96 -21.35 8.14
N PRO A 107 3.62 -21.45 8.11
CA PRO A 107 2.92 -22.70 8.38
C PRO A 107 3.19 -23.78 7.34
N GLU A 108 3.58 -23.41 6.11
CA GLU A 108 3.88 -24.34 5.04
C GLU A 108 5.32 -24.87 5.11
N SER A 109 6.31 -23.97 5.12
CA SER A 109 7.73 -24.35 5.13
C SER A 109 8.26 -24.74 6.52
N LYS A 110 7.52 -24.41 7.59
CA LYS A 110 7.93 -24.57 9.00
C LYS A 110 9.23 -23.86 9.36
N LYS A 111 9.62 -22.87 8.57
CA LYS A 111 10.82 -22.06 8.79
C LYS A 111 10.44 -20.78 9.50
N HIS A 112 11.37 -20.32 10.33
CA HIS A 112 11.30 -19.00 10.93
C HIS A 112 11.35 -17.93 9.84
N ALA A 113 10.30 -17.10 9.78
CA ALA A 113 10.06 -16.12 8.72
C ALA A 113 9.67 -14.77 9.37
N PRO A 114 10.61 -14.10 10.05
CA PRO A 114 10.29 -12.92 10.85
C PRO A 114 9.74 -11.78 9.98
N LEU A 115 8.71 -11.10 10.47
CA LEU A 115 8.15 -9.91 9.82
C LEU A 115 8.73 -8.60 10.38
N ILE A 116 9.42 -8.67 11.52
CA ILE A 116 10.13 -7.58 12.18
C ILE A 116 11.63 -7.87 12.18
N SER A 117 12.45 -6.85 11.92
CA SER A 117 13.91 -6.96 12.00
C SER A 117 14.36 -7.19 13.44
N GLU A 118 15.47 -7.91 13.62
CA GLU A 118 16.05 -8.19 14.94
C GLU A 118 16.44 -6.89 15.68
N GLU A 119 17.08 -5.95 14.98
CA GLU A 119 17.48 -4.66 15.55
C GLU A 119 16.28 -3.87 16.12
N VAL A 120 15.19 -3.74 15.35
CA VAL A 120 14.01 -3.00 15.80
C VAL A 120 13.26 -3.75 16.89
N TYR A 121 13.22 -5.09 16.81
CA TYR A 121 12.66 -5.92 17.88
C TYR A 121 13.37 -5.68 19.21
N ASP A 122 14.71 -5.74 19.23
CA ASP A 122 15.51 -5.55 20.46
C ASP A 122 15.28 -4.16 21.08
N ILE A 123 15.22 -3.12 20.25
CA ILE A 123 14.94 -1.75 20.68
C ILE A 123 13.54 -1.64 21.29
N ILE A 124 12.53 -2.23 20.64
CA ILE A 124 11.15 -2.23 21.13
C ILE A 124 11.07 -2.96 22.47
N MET A 125 11.68 -4.14 22.59
CA MET A 125 11.64 -4.93 23.82
C MET A 125 12.39 -4.25 24.97
N ALA A 126 13.53 -3.62 24.70
CA ALA A 126 14.28 -2.85 25.70
C ALA A 126 13.49 -1.64 26.24
N ASN A 127 12.53 -1.12 25.48
CA ASN A 127 11.74 0.07 25.82
C ASN A 127 10.23 -0.23 25.90
N ALA A 128 9.85 -1.50 26.08
CA ALA A 128 8.48 -1.96 25.91
C ALA A 128 7.48 -1.20 26.79
N GLU A 129 7.81 -1.00 28.07
CA GLU A 129 6.93 -0.29 29.02
C GLU A 129 6.61 1.14 28.55
N VAL A 130 7.64 1.90 28.13
CA VAL A 130 7.47 3.28 27.66
C VAL A 130 6.65 3.32 26.38
N LEU A 131 6.96 2.45 25.40
CA LEU A 131 6.26 2.42 24.12
C LEU A 131 4.81 1.97 24.26
N ASN A 132 4.55 0.92 25.04
CA ASN A 132 3.20 0.40 25.30
C ASN A 132 2.32 1.46 25.99
N ASN A 133 2.87 2.17 26.98
CA ASN A 133 2.11 3.18 27.74
C ASN A 133 1.85 4.47 26.94
N HIS A 134 2.67 4.78 25.93
CA HIS A 134 2.51 5.97 25.11
C HIS A 134 1.47 5.81 23.99
N ILE A 135 1.15 4.56 23.61
CA ILE A 135 0.16 4.30 22.56
C ILE A 135 -1.24 4.65 23.06
N ASP A 136 -1.94 5.44 22.24
CA ASP A 136 -3.32 5.85 22.49
C ASP A 136 -4.25 5.20 21.46
N TYR A 137 -4.87 4.08 21.86
CA TYR A 137 -5.82 3.34 21.01
C TYR A 137 -7.11 4.09 20.70
N THR A 138 -7.43 5.18 21.42
CA THR A 138 -8.60 6.01 21.07
C THR A 138 -8.43 6.67 19.71
N ARG A 139 -7.19 6.85 19.24
CA ARG A 139 -6.87 7.43 17.93
C ARG A 139 -7.23 6.52 16.75
N ASP A 140 -7.41 5.22 16.97
CA ASP A 140 -7.90 4.33 15.90
C ASP A 140 -9.33 4.70 15.46
N PHE A 141 -10.12 5.33 16.32
CA PHE A 141 -11.49 5.77 16.00
C PHE A 141 -11.55 7.10 15.22
N ASN A 142 -10.40 7.69 14.87
CA ASN A 142 -10.31 8.92 14.07
C ASN A 142 -10.35 8.67 12.56
N TYR A 143 -10.16 7.43 12.10
CA TYR A 143 -10.25 7.10 10.69
C TYR A 143 -11.69 7.13 10.18
N ASP A 144 -11.85 7.43 8.89
CA ASP A 144 -13.08 7.18 8.17
C ASP A 144 -13.11 5.75 7.60
N TYR A 145 -14.25 5.32 7.07
CA TYR A 145 -14.44 3.92 6.68
C TYR A 145 -13.47 3.49 5.59
N PHE A 146 -13.30 4.32 4.56
CA PHE A 146 -12.45 4.00 3.41
C PHE A 146 -10.96 4.05 3.77
N GLY A 147 -10.55 4.99 4.63
CA GLY A 147 -9.21 5.07 5.18
C GLY A 147 -8.87 3.83 6.00
N PHE A 148 -9.76 3.43 6.92
CA PHE A 148 -9.57 2.20 7.70
C PHE A 148 -9.51 0.96 6.81
N LYS A 149 -10.44 0.80 5.86
CA LYS A 149 -10.43 -0.35 4.94
C LYS A 149 -9.18 -0.40 4.07
N THR A 150 -8.61 0.75 3.71
CA THR A 150 -7.34 0.83 3.01
C THR A 150 -6.19 0.31 3.89
N LEU A 151 -6.14 0.72 5.15
CA LEU A 151 -5.16 0.23 6.12
C LEU A 151 -5.28 -1.28 6.33
N GLU A 152 -6.48 -1.76 6.63
CA GLU A 152 -6.80 -3.18 6.87
C GLU A 152 -6.37 -4.06 5.70
N ARG A 153 -6.63 -3.62 4.46
CA ARG A 153 -6.35 -4.41 3.26
C ARG A 153 -4.85 -4.59 3.00
N SER A 154 -4.04 -3.56 3.23
CA SER A 154 -2.67 -3.53 2.67
C SER A 154 -1.55 -3.15 3.64
N TYR A 155 -1.85 -2.41 4.72
CA TYR A 155 -0.83 -1.77 5.56
C TYR A 155 -0.58 -2.49 6.88
N LEU A 156 -1.62 -3.06 7.49
CA LEU A 156 -1.50 -3.77 8.75
C LEU A 156 -0.91 -5.16 8.51
N LEU A 157 0.16 -5.50 9.24
CA LEU A 157 0.79 -6.81 9.11
C LEU A 157 -0.16 -7.92 9.55
N ARG A 158 -0.04 -9.07 8.89
CA ARG A 158 -0.92 -10.22 9.04
C ARG A 158 -0.14 -11.45 9.50
N LEU A 159 -0.77 -12.26 10.33
CA LEU A 159 -0.33 -13.58 10.74
C LEU A 159 -1.37 -14.58 10.23
N ASP A 160 -0.94 -15.57 9.45
CA ASP A 160 -1.79 -16.62 8.89
C ASP A 160 -3.04 -16.09 8.15
N GLY A 161 -2.87 -14.96 7.46
CA GLY A 161 -3.93 -14.29 6.69
C GLY A 161 -4.81 -13.34 7.50
N GLU A 162 -4.76 -13.36 8.82
CA GLU A 162 -5.52 -12.47 9.71
C GLU A 162 -4.69 -11.25 10.13
N VAL A 163 -5.35 -10.10 10.34
CA VAL A 163 -4.68 -8.87 10.76
C VAL A 163 -4.19 -9.01 12.20
N ALA A 164 -2.89 -8.79 12.41
CA ALA A 164 -2.27 -8.84 13.74
C ALA A 164 -2.08 -7.43 14.34
N GLU A 165 -1.75 -6.45 13.49
CA GLU A 165 -1.52 -5.06 13.92
C GLU A 165 -2.81 -4.23 13.98
N ARG A 166 -2.94 -3.42 15.02
CA ARG A 166 -3.81 -2.23 15.02
C ARG A 166 -3.13 -1.08 14.27
N PRO A 167 -3.88 -0.07 13.78
CA PRO A 167 -3.25 1.11 13.17
C PRO A 167 -2.22 1.77 14.09
N GLN A 168 -2.49 1.90 15.39
CA GLN A 168 -1.49 2.43 16.33
C GLN A 168 -0.21 1.58 16.42
N HIS A 169 -0.31 0.25 16.34
CA HIS A 169 0.86 -0.64 16.34
C HIS A 169 1.73 -0.39 15.10
N MET A 170 1.10 -0.30 13.92
CA MET A 170 1.80 0.02 12.68
C MET A 170 2.50 1.39 12.78
N LEU A 171 1.83 2.41 13.30
CA LEU A 171 2.42 3.75 13.44
C LEU A 171 3.59 3.77 14.43
N MET A 172 3.51 3.06 15.56
CA MET A 172 4.61 2.97 16.51
C MET A 172 5.79 2.17 15.93
N ARG A 173 5.52 1.06 15.23
CA ARG A 173 6.54 0.30 14.49
C ARG A 173 7.27 1.19 13.50
N VAL A 174 6.54 2.01 12.73
CA VAL A 174 7.13 2.94 11.77
C VAL A 174 8.00 3.99 12.48
N ALA A 175 7.50 4.56 13.59
CA ALA A 175 8.24 5.56 14.33
C ALA A 175 9.56 5.02 14.90
N VAL A 176 9.53 3.84 15.54
CA VAL A 176 10.74 3.18 16.04
C VAL A 176 11.63 2.71 14.88
N GLY A 177 11.07 2.19 13.79
CA GLY A 177 11.84 1.77 12.62
C GLY A 177 12.54 2.92 11.89
N ILE A 178 12.09 4.18 12.07
CA ILE A 178 12.80 5.37 11.56
C ILE A 178 13.88 5.83 12.54
N HIS A 179 13.53 5.98 13.82
CA HIS A 179 14.39 6.64 14.81
C HIS A 179 15.28 5.69 15.62
N HIS A 180 15.07 4.39 15.50
CA HIS A 180 15.80 3.33 16.19
C HIS A 180 15.90 3.64 17.70
N GLY A 181 17.11 3.75 18.26
CA GLY A 181 17.35 3.97 19.68
C GLY A 181 16.97 5.36 20.21
N ASP A 182 16.59 6.31 19.35
CA ASP A 182 16.12 7.64 19.77
C ASP A 182 14.62 7.60 20.08
N ILE A 183 14.27 7.07 21.25
CA ILE A 183 12.88 6.84 21.68
C ILE A 183 12.11 8.16 21.79
N GLU A 184 12.74 9.26 22.23
CA GLU A 184 12.08 10.56 22.32
C GLU A 184 11.56 11.02 20.95
N LYS A 185 12.40 10.90 19.90
CA LYS A 185 11.95 11.21 18.54
C LYS A 185 10.93 10.22 18.00
N ALA A 186 11.06 8.93 18.33
CA ALA A 186 10.05 7.93 17.97
C ALA A 186 8.67 8.30 18.53
N LEU A 187 8.58 8.61 19.83
CA LEU A 187 7.32 9.00 20.47
C LEU A 187 6.75 10.28 19.84
N ARG A 188 7.59 11.29 19.58
CA ARG A 188 7.16 12.52 18.91
C ARG A 188 6.63 12.25 17.50
N THR A 189 7.31 11.42 16.72
CA THR A 189 6.86 11.06 15.38
C THR A 189 5.57 10.24 15.41
N TYR A 190 5.44 9.30 16.36
CA TYR A 190 4.20 8.57 16.59
C TYR A 190 3.04 9.52 16.89
N ASP A 191 3.21 10.49 17.78
CA ASP A 191 2.16 11.46 18.11
C ASP A 191 1.74 12.29 16.91
N LEU A 192 2.70 12.78 16.12
CA LEU A 192 2.38 13.57 14.94
C LEU A 192 1.62 12.75 13.88
N MET A 193 2.01 11.49 13.66
CA MET A 193 1.31 10.62 12.70
C MET A 193 -0.07 10.18 13.18
N SER A 194 -0.17 9.73 14.43
CA SER A 194 -1.43 9.21 15.00
C SER A 194 -2.49 10.30 15.23
N ASN A 195 -2.08 11.57 15.38
CA ASN A 195 -2.97 12.73 15.36
C ASN A 195 -3.27 13.25 13.94
N GLY A 196 -2.72 12.63 12.89
CA GLY A 196 -3.01 12.97 11.50
C GLY A 196 -2.33 14.26 11.00
N TYR A 197 -1.27 14.76 11.65
CA TYR A 197 -0.55 15.95 11.19
C TYR A 197 0.22 15.71 9.89
N PHE A 198 0.77 14.50 9.74
CA PHE A 198 1.40 14.06 8.50
C PHE A 198 1.36 12.52 8.41
N THR A 199 1.69 11.98 7.24
CA THR A 199 1.91 10.54 7.06
C THR A 199 3.15 10.32 6.20
N HIS A 200 3.86 9.21 6.46
CA HIS A 200 4.94 8.79 5.57
C HIS A 200 4.39 8.10 4.31
N ALA A 201 5.21 8.00 3.28
CA ALA A 201 4.83 7.32 2.04
C ALA A 201 4.61 5.82 2.28
N THR A 202 3.83 5.20 1.39
CA THR A 202 3.45 3.78 1.46
C THR A 202 4.62 2.81 1.73
N PRO A 203 5.80 2.90 1.06
CA PRO A 203 6.90 1.98 1.34
C PRO A 203 7.45 2.11 2.76
N THR A 204 7.45 3.33 3.32
CA THR A 204 7.83 3.54 4.72
C THR A 204 6.84 2.86 5.66
N LEU A 205 5.53 3.02 5.44
CA LEU A 205 4.50 2.37 6.27
C LEU A 205 4.55 0.84 6.18
N PHE A 206 4.84 0.30 4.98
CA PHE A 206 4.96 -1.14 4.75
C PHE A 206 6.21 -1.75 5.37
N ASN A 207 7.36 -1.10 5.20
CA ASN A 207 8.66 -1.76 5.39
C ASN A 207 9.47 -1.21 6.56
N SER A 208 9.08 -0.08 7.16
CA SER A 208 9.78 0.39 8.35
C SER A 208 9.65 -0.62 9.50
N GLY A 209 10.78 -0.96 10.12
CA GLY A 209 10.86 -1.97 11.16
C GLY A 209 10.97 -3.42 10.67
N THR A 210 10.82 -3.70 9.37
CA THR A 210 10.86 -5.07 8.82
C THR A 210 12.28 -5.48 8.42
N PRO A 211 12.56 -6.78 8.19
CA PRO A 211 13.91 -7.27 7.84
C PRO A 211 14.50 -6.68 6.54
N MET A 212 13.67 -6.17 5.64
CA MET A 212 14.08 -5.54 4.38
C MET A 212 13.46 -4.15 4.28
N PRO A 213 13.99 -3.14 5.00
CA PRO A 213 13.36 -1.84 5.18
C PRO A 213 13.54 -0.92 3.97
N GLN A 214 12.97 -1.30 2.83
CA GLN A 214 12.94 -0.45 1.65
C GLN A 214 11.86 0.63 1.87
N MET A 215 12.29 1.83 2.25
CA MET A 215 11.37 2.92 2.65
C MET A 215 11.19 4.01 1.59
N SER A 216 11.90 3.94 0.46
CA SER A 216 11.90 4.97 -0.59
C SER A 216 11.01 4.59 -1.77
N SER A 217 10.11 5.48 -2.19
CA SER A 217 9.14 5.15 -3.24
C SER A 217 9.66 5.23 -4.66
N CYS A 218 10.57 6.16 -4.95
CA CYS A 218 10.87 6.55 -6.33
C CYS A 218 12.37 6.52 -6.59
N PHE A 219 12.74 6.00 -7.76
CA PHE A 219 14.12 5.87 -8.20
C PHE A 219 14.26 6.47 -9.59
N LEU A 220 15.35 7.21 -9.80
CA LEU A 220 15.73 7.73 -11.12
C LEU A 220 16.98 6.98 -11.57
N LEU A 221 16.88 6.34 -12.72
CA LEU A 221 17.98 5.64 -13.36
C LEU A 221 18.28 6.31 -14.70
N THR A 222 19.56 6.28 -15.06
CA THR A 222 20.02 6.52 -16.41
C THR A 222 20.46 5.19 -16.96
N MET A 223 20.09 4.88 -18.20
CA MET A 223 20.62 3.72 -18.89
C MET A 223 22.16 3.73 -18.81
N GLN A 224 22.78 2.58 -18.47
CA GLN A 224 24.19 2.58 -18.11
C GLN A 224 25.12 2.81 -19.31
N ASP A 225 24.78 2.21 -20.44
CA ASP A 225 25.57 2.29 -21.67
C ASP A 225 24.69 1.90 -22.87
N ASP A 226 25.06 2.38 -24.06
CA ASP A 226 24.47 1.97 -25.34
C ASP A 226 25.07 0.63 -25.81
N SER A 227 24.88 -0.39 -24.99
CA SER A 227 25.35 -1.75 -25.23
C SER A 227 24.39 -2.77 -24.63
N LEU A 228 24.45 -4.01 -25.12
CA LEU A 228 23.62 -5.09 -24.59
C LEU A 228 23.87 -5.32 -23.09
N HIS A 229 25.12 -5.18 -22.65
CA HIS A 229 25.48 -5.31 -21.24
C HIS A 229 24.85 -4.20 -20.39
N GLY A 230 25.01 -2.93 -20.81
CA GLY A 230 24.40 -1.79 -20.13
C GLY A 230 22.88 -1.87 -20.06
N ILE A 231 22.23 -2.32 -21.14
CA ILE A 231 20.78 -2.52 -21.19
C ILE A 231 20.31 -3.57 -20.19
N TYR A 232 20.95 -4.74 -20.15
CA TYR A 232 20.53 -5.83 -19.27
C TYR A 232 20.88 -5.58 -17.80
N ASP A 233 21.97 -4.87 -17.51
CA ASP A 233 22.29 -4.47 -16.14
C ASP A 233 21.31 -3.41 -15.61
N THR A 234 20.91 -2.46 -16.48
CA THR A 234 19.85 -1.50 -16.16
C THR A 234 18.51 -2.22 -15.94
N LEU A 235 18.17 -3.19 -16.79
CA LEU A 235 16.95 -3.99 -16.65
C LEU A 235 16.94 -4.77 -15.31
N LYS A 236 18.08 -5.39 -14.94
CA LYS A 236 18.25 -6.08 -13.66
C LYS A 236 18.03 -5.12 -12.48
N GLN A 237 18.59 -3.92 -12.53
CA GLN A 237 18.36 -2.90 -11.50
C GLN A 237 16.88 -2.52 -11.40
N CYS A 238 16.22 -2.27 -12.53
CA CYS A 238 14.78 -2.00 -12.56
C CYS A 238 13.96 -3.14 -11.94
N ALA A 239 14.29 -4.39 -12.25
CA ALA A 239 13.62 -5.55 -11.66
C ALA A 239 13.81 -5.64 -10.14
N LEU A 240 15.02 -5.41 -9.63
CA LEU A 240 15.31 -5.42 -8.19
C LEU A 240 14.58 -4.28 -7.46
N ILE A 241 14.52 -3.08 -8.04
CA ILE A 241 13.79 -1.95 -7.47
C ILE A 241 12.28 -2.21 -7.47
N SER A 242 11.73 -2.71 -8.59
CA SER A 242 10.30 -3.03 -8.71
C SER A 242 9.88 -4.13 -7.73
N LYS A 243 10.74 -5.14 -7.50
CA LYS A 243 10.49 -6.19 -6.50
C LYS A 243 10.17 -5.62 -5.11
N SER A 244 10.83 -4.52 -4.75
CA SER A 244 10.64 -3.84 -3.46
C SER A 244 9.65 -2.68 -3.52
N ALA A 245 8.72 -2.70 -4.47
CA ALA A 245 7.66 -1.70 -4.66
C ALA A 245 8.13 -0.28 -5.04
N GLY A 246 9.35 -0.13 -5.57
CA GLY A 246 9.85 1.14 -6.09
C GLY A 246 9.28 1.48 -7.46
N GLY A 247 8.82 2.72 -7.65
CA GLY A 247 8.54 3.31 -8.95
C GLY A 247 9.82 3.84 -9.60
N ILE A 248 9.92 3.74 -10.92
CA ILE A 248 11.16 4.02 -11.66
C ILE A 248 10.93 5.08 -12.72
N GLY A 249 11.78 6.10 -12.76
CA GLY A 249 12.01 6.94 -13.94
C GLY A 249 13.32 6.51 -14.61
N LEU A 250 13.28 6.15 -15.89
CA LEU A 250 14.46 5.69 -16.64
C LEU A 250 14.72 6.58 -17.84
N SER A 251 15.86 7.25 -17.86
CA SER A 251 16.36 7.98 -19.03
C SER A 251 17.05 7.04 -20.02
N ILE A 252 16.67 7.12 -21.30
CA ILE A 252 17.21 6.28 -22.38
C ILE A 252 17.80 7.10 -23.55
N HIS A 253 18.08 8.39 -23.35
CA HIS A 253 18.41 9.34 -24.43
C HIS A 253 19.59 8.91 -25.31
N HIS A 254 20.54 8.16 -24.74
CA HIS A 254 21.77 7.75 -25.41
C HIS A 254 21.70 6.36 -26.07
N ILE A 255 20.56 5.66 -25.99
CA ILE A 255 20.38 4.41 -26.73
C ILE A 255 20.29 4.73 -28.23
N ARG A 256 21.01 3.98 -29.05
CA ARG A 256 21.02 4.22 -30.50
C ARG A 256 19.66 3.96 -31.15
N ALA A 257 19.31 4.80 -32.12
CA ALA A 257 18.09 4.68 -32.90
C ALA A 257 18.10 3.49 -33.88
N LYS A 258 16.91 3.17 -34.41
CA LYS A 258 16.71 2.14 -35.44
C LYS A 258 17.57 2.42 -36.69
N GLY A 259 18.16 1.38 -37.25
CA GLY A 259 19.04 1.47 -38.42
C GLY A 259 20.48 1.88 -38.12
N SER A 260 20.80 2.29 -36.89
CA SER A 260 22.17 2.63 -36.49
C SER A 260 23.12 1.42 -36.60
N TYR A 261 24.36 1.65 -37.02
CA TYR A 261 25.36 0.58 -37.17
C TYR A 261 25.74 -0.07 -35.83
N ILE A 262 25.89 -1.40 -35.83
CA ILE A 262 26.39 -2.17 -34.67
C ILE A 262 27.81 -2.65 -34.96
N LYS A 263 28.78 -2.00 -34.32
CA LYS A 263 30.18 -2.44 -34.30
C LYS A 263 30.28 -3.80 -33.61
N GLY A 264 30.93 -4.77 -34.26
CA GLY A 264 31.16 -6.12 -33.73
C GLY A 264 30.32 -7.19 -34.41
N THR A 265 29.01 -6.98 -34.59
CA THR A 265 28.12 -7.93 -35.30
C THR A 265 27.90 -7.58 -36.76
N ASN A 266 28.37 -6.42 -37.21
CA ASN A 266 28.17 -5.89 -38.57
C ASN A 266 26.69 -5.81 -38.98
N GLY A 267 25.80 -5.62 -38.01
CA GLY A 267 24.35 -5.49 -38.19
C GLY A 267 23.86 -4.06 -37.98
N THR A 268 22.54 -3.91 -38.04
CA THR A 268 21.82 -2.66 -37.77
C THR A 268 20.96 -2.77 -36.51
N SER A 269 20.84 -1.67 -35.77
CA SER A 269 20.02 -1.59 -34.56
C SER A 269 18.53 -1.69 -34.90
N ASN A 270 17.79 -2.37 -34.04
CA ASN A 270 16.33 -2.41 -34.12
C ASN A 270 15.66 -1.20 -33.44
N GLY A 271 16.44 -0.30 -32.85
CA GLY A 271 15.97 0.90 -32.15
C GLY A 271 15.41 0.64 -30.76
N ILE A 272 14.73 1.65 -30.19
CA ILE A 272 14.27 1.61 -28.81
C ILE A 272 13.04 0.73 -28.59
N VAL A 273 12.20 0.51 -29.62
CA VAL A 273 10.91 -0.20 -29.45
C VAL A 273 11.08 -1.64 -28.95
N PRO A 274 11.93 -2.50 -29.55
CA PRO A 274 12.11 -3.87 -29.06
C PRO A 274 12.75 -3.93 -27.67
N MET A 275 13.68 -3.00 -27.38
CA MET A 275 14.27 -2.87 -26.04
C MET A 275 13.17 -2.57 -25.01
N LEU A 276 12.33 -1.58 -25.28
CA LEU A 276 11.27 -1.17 -24.36
C LEU A 276 10.20 -2.26 -24.16
N ARG A 277 10.00 -3.16 -25.12
CA ARG A 277 9.15 -4.35 -24.90
C ARG A 277 9.72 -5.29 -23.84
N VAL A 278 11.04 -5.46 -23.77
CA VAL A 278 11.67 -6.25 -22.70
C VAL A 278 11.45 -5.61 -21.33
N PHE A 279 11.56 -4.28 -21.24
CA PHE A 279 11.23 -3.54 -20.02
C PHE A 279 9.74 -3.66 -19.66
N ASN A 280 8.85 -3.60 -20.66
CA ASN A 280 7.41 -3.79 -20.47
C ASN A 280 7.09 -5.15 -19.84
N ASP A 281 7.60 -6.21 -20.44
CA ASP A 281 7.35 -7.58 -19.96
C ASP A 281 7.96 -7.80 -18.58
N THR A 282 9.10 -7.17 -18.29
CA THR A 282 9.70 -7.18 -16.95
C THR A 282 8.84 -6.45 -15.92
N ALA A 283 8.27 -5.29 -16.28
CA ALA A 283 7.36 -4.54 -15.40
C ALA A 283 6.08 -5.32 -15.09
N ARG A 284 5.59 -6.13 -16.05
CA ARG A 284 4.45 -7.05 -15.83
C ARG A 284 4.81 -8.25 -14.97
N TYR A 285 6.01 -8.81 -15.16
CA TYR A 285 6.46 -10.00 -14.44
C TYR A 285 6.75 -9.70 -12.97
N VAL A 286 7.45 -8.59 -12.70
CA VAL A 286 7.83 -8.17 -11.34
C VAL A 286 6.76 -7.22 -10.76
N ASP A 287 5.55 -7.75 -10.60
CA ASP A 287 4.45 -7.09 -9.88
C ASP A 287 4.74 -7.11 -8.37
N GLN A 288 4.76 -5.92 -7.76
CA GLN A 288 5.40 -5.61 -6.49
C GLN A 288 4.87 -6.49 -5.34
N GLY A 289 5.60 -7.58 -5.02
CA GLY A 289 5.36 -8.38 -3.82
C GLY A 289 4.01 -9.11 -3.76
N GLY A 290 3.57 -9.72 -4.87
CA GLY A 290 2.37 -10.57 -4.88
C GLY A 290 1.06 -9.83 -5.18
N GLY A 291 1.12 -8.79 -6.02
CA GLY A 291 -0.07 -8.05 -6.47
C GLY A 291 -0.48 -6.90 -5.55
N LYS A 292 0.38 -6.48 -4.60
CA LYS A 292 0.11 -5.30 -3.78
C LYS A 292 0.01 -4.04 -4.65
N ARG A 293 0.81 -3.93 -5.72
CA ARG A 293 0.76 -2.83 -6.69
C ARG A 293 1.52 -3.19 -7.97
N LYS A 294 0.96 -2.81 -9.13
CA LYS A 294 1.64 -3.02 -10.43
C LYS A 294 2.97 -2.26 -10.49
N GLY A 295 4.01 -2.91 -11.00
CA GLY A 295 5.28 -2.26 -11.32
C GLY A 295 5.06 -1.08 -12.25
N SER A 296 5.77 0.03 -12.02
CA SER A 296 5.61 1.27 -12.80
C SER A 296 6.97 1.82 -13.19
N ILE A 297 7.22 1.86 -14.49
CA ILE A 297 8.43 2.41 -15.10
C ILE A 297 8.02 3.51 -16.07
N ALA A 298 8.47 4.74 -15.81
CA ALA A 298 8.36 5.88 -16.71
C ALA A 298 9.64 6.04 -17.52
N ILE A 299 9.54 5.92 -18.84
CA ILE A 299 10.64 6.08 -19.77
C ILE A 299 10.72 7.53 -20.20
N TYR A 300 11.90 8.13 -20.07
CA TYR A 300 12.19 9.50 -20.46
C TYR A 300 12.99 9.53 -21.76
N LEU A 301 12.52 10.30 -22.73
CA LEU A 301 13.19 10.50 -24.02
C LEU A 301 13.21 11.98 -24.41
N GLU A 302 14.35 12.48 -24.92
CA GLU A 302 14.42 13.83 -25.47
C GLU A 302 13.82 13.87 -26.90
N PRO A 303 13.14 14.95 -27.30
CA PRO A 303 12.38 15.02 -28.54
C PRO A 303 13.23 15.07 -29.81
N TRP A 304 14.56 15.19 -29.71
CA TRP A 304 15.44 15.09 -30.88
C TRP A 304 15.81 13.64 -31.23
N HIS A 305 15.45 12.66 -30.39
CA HIS A 305 15.80 11.27 -30.64
C HIS A 305 15.11 10.75 -31.92
N PRO A 306 15.83 10.09 -32.86
CA PRO A 306 15.26 9.72 -34.16
C PRO A 306 14.05 8.77 -34.09
N ASP A 307 13.96 7.94 -33.05
CA ASP A 307 12.81 7.04 -32.84
C ASP A 307 11.62 7.72 -32.11
N LEU A 308 11.58 9.06 -31.98
CA LEU A 308 10.55 9.78 -31.22
C LEU A 308 9.11 9.40 -31.63
N ILE A 309 8.83 9.35 -32.92
CA ILE A 309 7.46 9.10 -33.40
C ILE A 309 7.00 7.69 -33.00
N GLU A 310 7.88 6.70 -33.11
CA GLU A 310 7.59 5.33 -32.65
C GLU A 310 7.42 5.29 -31.12
N PHE A 311 8.21 6.06 -30.37
CA PHE A 311 8.09 6.21 -28.91
C PHE A 311 6.72 6.75 -28.47
N LEU A 312 6.24 7.81 -29.12
CA LEU A 312 4.92 8.42 -28.83
C LEU A 312 3.76 7.46 -29.09
N ASP A 313 3.96 6.46 -29.96
CA ASP A 313 2.94 5.48 -30.35
C ASP A 313 2.86 4.26 -29.41
N LEU A 314 3.86 4.04 -28.54
CA LEU A 314 4.02 2.79 -27.77
C LEU A 314 2.84 2.46 -26.84
N ARG A 315 2.09 3.46 -26.40
CA ARG A 315 0.92 3.30 -25.51
C ARG A 315 -0.43 3.35 -26.21
N LYS A 316 -0.47 3.56 -27.54
CA LYS A 316 -1.75 3.62 -28.28
C LYS A 316 -2.48 2.28 -28.22
N ASN A 317 -3.81 2.31 -28.07
CA ASN A 317 -4.64 1.10 -28.00
C ASN A 317 -4.69 0.35 -29.33
N HIS A 318 -4.71 1.07 -30.46
CA HIS A 318 -4.71 0.47 -31.80
C HIS A 318 -3.29 0.34 -32.36
N GLY A 319 -3.14 -0.49 -33.39
CA GLY A 319 -1.89 -0.74 -34.11
C GLY A 319 -1.34 -2.15 -33.87
N LYS A 320 -0.11 -2.38 -34.32
CA LYS A 320 0.57 -3.67 -34.25
C LYS A 320 1.08 -3.93 -32.83
N GLU A 321 0.72 -5.06 -32.23
CA GLU A 321 1.11 -5.43 -30.85
C GLU A 321 2.62 -5.50 -30.65
N GLU A 322 3.35 -5.95 -31.67
CA GLU A 322 4.80 -6.03 -31.65
C GLU A 322 5.51 -4.67 -31.58
N MET A 323 4.77 -3.58 -31.78
CA MET A 323 5.21 -2.19 -31.70
C MET A 323 4.60 -1.46 -30.48
N ARG A 324 4.23 -2.20 -29.43
CA ARG A 324 3.56 -1.65 -28.24
C ARG A 324 4.23 -2.12 -26.96
N ALA A 325 4.20 -1.22 -25.97
CA ALA A 325 4.66 -1.47 -24.61
C ALA A 325 3.77 -0.65 -23.67
N ARG A 326 2.55 -1.13 -23.44
CA ARG A 326 1.46 -0.35 -22.81
C ARG A 326 1.53 -0.29 -21.29
N ASP A 327 2.29 -1.18 -20.67
CA ASP A 327 2.49 -1.26 -19.22
C ASP A 327 3.58 -0.29 -18.74
N LEU A 328 4.34 0.29 -19.68
CA LEU A 328 5.24 1.40 -19.42
C LEU A 328 4.52 2.76 -19.51
N PHE A 329 5.09 3.74 -18.81
CA PHE A 329 4.73 5.15 -18.92
C PHE A 329 5.79 5.88 -19.74
N TYR A 330 5.40 6.96 -20.40
CA TYR A 330 6.26 7.67 -21.34
C TYR A 330 6.25 9.15 -21.00
N ALA A 331 7.44 9.75 -20.97
CA ALA A 331 7.67 11.15 -20.66
C ALA A 331 8.65 11.75 -21.68
N LEU A 332 8.38 12.98 -22.11
CA LEU A 332 9.33 13.75 -22.89
C LEU A 332 10.19 14.61 -21.96
N TRP A 333 11.50 14.55 -22.16
CA TRP A 333 12.45 15.45 -21.53
C TRP A 333 12.77 16.57 -22.52
N THR A 334 11.95 17.62 -22.50
CA THR A 334 11.89 18.61 -23.58
C THR A 334 12.84 19.79 -23.32
N PRO A 335 13.86 20.03 -24.16
CA PRO A 335 14.68 21.24 -24.08
C PRO A 335 13.91 22.45 -24.62
N ASP A 336 14.23 23.64 -24.10
CA ASP A 336 13.61 24.90 -24.50
C ASP A 336 13.69 25.14 -26.02
N LEU A 337 14.83 24.80 -26.64
CA LEU A 337 15.03 24.92 -28.09
C LEU A 337 13.96 24.19 -28.91
N PHE A 338 13.47 23.04 -28.45
CA PHE A 338 12.39 22.34 -29.15
C PHE A 338 11.11 23.19 -29.16
N MET A 339 10.78 23.81 -28.03
CA MET A 339 9.60 24.66 -27.90
C MET A 339 9.72 25.94 -28.72
N GLU A 340 10.90 26.55 -28.77
CA GLU A 340 11.20 27.71 -29.63
C GLU A 340 10.95 27.39 -31.11
N ARG A 341 11.47 26.25 -31.60
CA ARG A 341 11.27 25.84 -33.01
C ARG A 341 9.82 25.55 -33.34
N VAL A 342 9.07 24.97 -32.40
CA VAL A 342 7.63 24.75 -32.55
C VAL A 342 6.89 26.09 -32.64
N GLN A 343 7.24 27.06 -31.79
CA GLN A 343 6.62 28.40 -31.81
C GLN A 343 6.92 29.15 -33.11
N ASP A 344 8.16 29.07 -33.60
CA ASP A 344 8.60 29.76 -34.81
C ASP A 344 8.15 29.05 -36.10
N ASN A 345 7.55 27.86 -35.99
CA ASN A 345 7.24 26.97 -37.12
C ASN A 345 8.47 26.77 -38.04
N ALA A 346 9.63 26.54 -37.41
CA ALA A 346 10.96 26.53 -38.02
C ALA A 346 11.48 25.12 -38.35
#